data_AF-A0A7D3YC77-F1
#
_entry.id   AF-A0A7D3YC77-F1
#
_cell.length_a   1.000
_cell.length_b   1.000
_cell.length_c   1.000
_cell.angle_alpha   90.00
_cell.angle_beta   90.00
_cell.angle_gamma   90.00
#
_symmetry.space_group_name_H-M   'P 1'
#
loop_
_entity.id
_entity.type
_entity.pdbx_description
1 polymer ?
#
loop_
_entity_poly.entity_id
_entity_poly.type
_entity_poly.pdbx_seq_one_letter_code
_entity_poly.pdbx_strand_id
1 'polypeptide(L)'
;MWVAFWLALALFASGATYSYAIGAPKRRVYLTTASASAAWGILAITAPAVFTLTETGETVPVGAPLELQLFVTGMAVFSLLVLVLYYLGLYPPESNANDPTEPDRS
;
A
#
# COMPACT_ATOMS: atom_id res chain seq x y z
N MET A 1 -12.07 -13.46 7.02
CA MET A 1 -10.79 -13.83 6.35
C MET A 1 -9.85 -14.43 7.38
N TRP A 2 -9.08 -15.47 7.04
CA TRP A 2 -8.09 -16.02 7.97
C TRP A 2 -6.94 -15.03 8.20
N VAL A 3 -6.45 -14.96 9.44
CA VAL A 3 -5.37 -14.06 9.83
C VAL A 3 -4.11 -14.26 8.98
N ALA A 4 -3.78 -15.50 8.61
CA ALA A 4 -2.64 -15.80 7.74
C ALA A 4 -2.77 -15.15 6.35
N PHE A 5 -3.95 -15.24 5.72
CA PHE A 5 -4.20 -14.60 4.43
C PHE A 5 -4.27 -13.08 4.54
N TRP A 6 -4.82 -12.57 5.64
CA TRP A 6 -4.84 -11.14 5.93
C TRP A 6 -3.41 -10.57 6.06
N LEU A 7 -2.53 -11.26 6.79
CA LEU A 7 -1.12 -10.88 6.92
C LEU A 7 -0.34 -11.02 5.60
N ALA A 8 -0.59 -12.07 4.83
CA ALA A 8 0.03 -12.24 3.51
C ALA A 8 -0.35 -11.10 2.57
N LEU A 9 -1.61 -10.66 2.61
CA LEU A 9 -2.08 -9.51 1.84
C LEU A 9 -1.45 -8.20 2.33
N ALA A 10 -1.25 -8.03 3.65
CA ALA A 10 -0.54 -6.88 4.21
C ALA A 10 0.92 -6.81 3.76
N LEU A 11 1.62 -7.96 3.72
CA LEU A 11 2.98 -8.05 3.18
C LEU A 11 3.03 -7.69 1.69
N PHE A 12 2.08 -8.20 0.91
CA PHE A 12 1.95 -7.84 -0.50
C PHE A 12 1.70 -6.34 -0.70
N ALA A 13 0.75 -5.77 0.05
CA ALA A 13 0.41 -4.35 -0.01
C ALA A 13 1.62 -3.47 0.34
N SER A 14 2.40 -3.89 1.35
CA SER A 14 3.63 -3.23 1.77
C SER A 14 4.70 -3.28 0.66
N GLY A 15 4.89 -4.44 0.03
CA GLY A 15 5.83 -4.59 -1.09
C GLY A 15 5.43 -3.77 -2.32
N ALA A 16 4.14 -3.72 -2.65
CA ALA A 16 3.61 -2.88 -3.71
C ALA A 16 3.83 -1.39 -3.40
N THR A 17 3.62 -1.00 -2.13
CA THR A 17 3.86 0.37 -1.64
C THR A 17 5.33 0.76 -1.76
N TYR A 18 6.22 -0.09 -1.27
CA TYR A 18 7.67 0.10 -1.39
C TYR A 18 8.11 0.24 -2.86
N SER A 19 7.52 -0.57 -3.74
CA SER A 19 7.86 -0.57 -5.17
C SER A 19 7.57 0.76 -5.85
N TYR A 20 6.43 1.41 -5.56
CA TYR A 20 6.13 2.72 -6.16
C TYR A 20 6.78 3.89 -5.43
N ALA A 21 7.02 3.76 -4.12
CA ALA A 21 7.56 4.85 -3.31
C ALA A 21 9.08 4.99 -3.45
N ILE A 22 9.81 3.87 -3.54
CA ILE A 22 11.28 3.85 -3.48
C ILE A 22 11.87 3.15 -4.71
N GLY A 23 11.38 1.95 -5.05
CA GLY A 23 12.06 1.09 -6.03
C GLY A 23 11.97 1.56 -7.48
N ALA A 24 10.81 2.07 -7.92
CA ALA A 24 10.58 2.43 -9.32
C ALA A 24 9.49 3.49 -9.50
N PRO A 25 9.68 4.73 -8.98
CA PRO A 25 8.65 5.78 -8.99
C PRO A 25 8.24 6.28 -10.38
N LYS A 26 8.93 5.87 -11.46
CA LYS A 26 8.62 6.28 -12.85
C LYS A 26 8.24 5.13 -13.79
N ARG A 27 8.48 3.86 -13.41
CA ARG A 27 8.48 2.76 -14.38
C ARG A 27 7.21 1.91 -14.37
N ARG A 28 6.49 1.84 -13.24
CA ARG A 28 5.31 0.97 -13.05
C ARG A 28 4.27 1.48 -12.05
N VAL A 29 4.21 2.81 -11.82
CA VAL A 29 3.38 3.41 -10.77
C VAL A 29 1.92 2.99 -10.88
N TYR A 30 1.31 3.03 -12.08
CA TYR A 30 -0.08 2.63 -12.27
C TYR A 30 -0.43 1.26 -11.68
N LEU A 31 0.40 0.25 -11.93
CA LEU A 31 0.13 -1.11 -11.46
C LEU A 31 0.41 -1.25 -9.96
N THR A 32 1.49 -0.66 -9.46
CA THR A 32 1.90 -0.80 -8.06
C THR A 32 1.04 0.02 -7.11
N THR A 33 0.58 1.22 -7.49
CA THR A 33 -0.32 2.04 -6.66
C THR A 33 -1.75 1.52 -6.69
N ALA A 34 -2.25 1.07 -7.85
CA ALA A 34 -3.58 0.46 -7.94
C ALA A 34 -3.66 -0.84 -7.14
N SER A 35 -2.66 -1.72 -7.27
CA SER A 35 -2.60 -2.95 -6.48
C SER A 35 -2.40 -2.70 -4.99
N ALA A 36 -1.56 -1.73 -4.61
CA ALA A 36 -1.43 -1.32 -3.20
C ALA A 36 -2.73 -0.76 -2.64
N SER A 37 -3.40 0.15 -3.37
CA SER A 37 -4.68 0.73 -2.94
C SER A 37 -5.76 -0.33 -2.76
N ALA A 38 -5.91 -1.25 -3.73
CA ALA A 38 -6.85 -2.35 -3.63
C ALA A 38 -6.52 -3.28 -2.45
N ALA A 39 -5.25 -3.66 -2.27
CA ALA A 39 -4.84 -4.54 -1.20
C ALA A 39 -5.06 -3.92 0.19
N TRP A 40 -4.66 -2.66 0.40
CA TRP A 40 -4.94 -1.91 1.62
C TRP A 40 -6.44 -1.72 1.86
N GLY A 41 -7.23 -1.50 0.79
CA GLY A 41 -8.68 -1.38 0.88
C GLY A 41 -9.36 -2.68 1.31
N ILE A 42 -8.93 -3.82 0.77
CA ILE A 42 -9.42 -5.14 1.19
C ILE A 42 -9.08 -5.39 2.67
N LEU A 43 -7.86 -5.04 3.10
CA LEU A 43 -7.47 -5.14 4.51
C LEU A 43 -8.37 -4.28 5.42
N ALA A 44 -8.70 -3.06 5.00
CA ALA A 44 -9.57 -2.15 5.73
C ALA A 44 -11.00 -2.66 5.89
N ILE A 45 -11.58 -3.22 4.82
CA ILE A 45 -12.95 -3.77 4.83
C ILE A 45 -13.02 -5.05 5.67
N THR A 46 -12.00 -5.90 5.57
CA THR A 46 -11.99 -7.22 6.22
C THR A 46 -11.44 -7.19 7.65
N ALA A 47 -10.83 -6.08 8.08
CA ALA A 47 -10.26 -5.89 9.41
C ALA A 47 -11.19 -6.31 10.58
N PRO A 48 -12.49 -5.98 10.60
CA PRO A 48 -13.38 -6.40 11.68
C PRO A 48 -13.70 -7.91 11.68
N ALA A 49 -13.52 -8.57 10.54
CA ALA A 49 -13.93 -9.95 10.28
C ALA A 49 -12.74 -10.90 10.05
N VAL A 50 -11.67 -10.70 10.82
CA VAL A 50 -10.48 -11.56 10.83
C VAL A 50 -10.63 -12.67 11.87
N PHE A 51 -10.35 -13.90 11.45
CA PHE A 51 -10.47 -15.10 12.27
C PHE A 51 -9.12 -15.79 12.46
N THR A 52 -8.94 -16.42 13.61
CA THR A 52 -7.80 -17.31 13.90
C THR A 52 -8.27 -18.70 14.31
N LEU A 53 -7.40 -19.70 14.16
CA LEU A 53 -7.57 -21.04 14.71
C LEU A 53 -6.87 -21.10 16.07
N THR A 54 -7.54 -21.65 17.07
CA THR A 54 -6.91 -21.99 18.34
C THR A 54 -6.13 -23.31 18.22
N GLU A 55 -5.27 -23.60 19.18
CA GLU A 55 -4.57 -24.90 19.26
C GLU A 55 -5.54 -26.09 19.37
N THR A 56 -6.76 -25.85 19.85
CA THR A 56 -7.85 -26.83 19.93
C THR A 56 -8.65 -26.99 18.64
N GLY A 57 -8.36 -26.19 17.60
CA GLY A 57 -9.02 -26.23 16.30
C GLY A 57 -10.32 -25.42 16.20
N GLU A 58 -10.63 -24.58 17.19
CA GLU A 58 -11.80 -23.71 17.17
C GLU A 58 -11.54 -22.43 16.38
N THR A 59 -12.59 -21.90 15.75
CA THR A 59 -12.55 -20.63 15.03
C THR A 59 -12.94 -19.49 15.95
N VAL A 60 -12.03 -18.55 16.16
CA VAL A 60 -12.27 -17.40 17.05
C VAL A 60 -12.16 -16.09 16.24
N PRO A 61 -13.16 -15.19 16.34
CA PRO A 61 -13.03 -13.85 15.78
C PRO A 61 -12.01 -13.05 16.61
N VAL A 62 -11.00 -12.53 15.95
CA VAL A 62 -10.01 -11.66 16.58
C VAL A 62 -10.30 -10.21 16.25
N GLY A 63 -10.60 -9.94 14.98
CA GLY A 63 -10.69 -8.57 14.47
C GLY A 63 -9.35 -7.83 14.57
N ALA A 64 -9.15 -6.82 13.73
CA ALA A 64 -8.08 -5.87 13.91
C ALA A 64 -8.54 -4.77 14.89
N PRO A 65 -7.64 -4.23 15.73
CA PRO A 65 -7.90 -3.00 16.47
C PRO A 65 -8.29 -1.85 15.55
N LEU A 66 -9.08 -0.90 16.07
CA LEU A 66 -9.59 0.24 15.29
C LEU A 66 -8.44 1.08 14.72
N GLU A 67 -7.37 1.26 15.48
CA GLU A 67 -6.18 2.01 15.07
C GLU A 67 -5.53 1.40 13.82
N LEU A 68 -5.45 0.06 13.80
CA LEU A 68 -4.89 -0.67 12.66
C LEU A 68 -5.82 -0.57 11.45
N GLN A 69 -7.14 -0.65 11.66
CA GLN A 69 -8.13 -0.46 10.59
C GLN A 69 -8.03 0.94 9.96
N LEU A 70 -7.90 1.98 10.78
CA LEU A 70 -7.73 3.35 10.31
C LEU A 70 -6.40 3.51 9.56
N PHE A 71 -5.32 2.90 10.04
CA PHE A 71 -4.04 2.91 9.36
C PHE A 71 -4.13 2.30 7.95
N VAL A 72 -4.67 1.08 7.82
CA VAL A 72 -4.80 0.43 6.51
C VAL A 72 -5.77 1.17 5.59
N THR A 73 -6.81 1.81 6.16
CA THR A 73 -7.71 2.68 5.41
C THR A 73 -6.97 3.90 4.86
N GLY A 74 -6.16 4.55 5.70
CA GLY A 74 -5.32 5.69 5.31
C GLY A 74 -4.34 5.31 4.20
N MET A 75 -3.71 4.14 4.30
CA MET A 75 -2.80 3.62 3.27
C MET A 75 -3.50 3.33 1.94
N ALA A 76 -4.75 2.86 1.97
CA ALA A 76 -5.56 2.63 0.78
C ALA A 76 -5.88 3.94 0.05
N VAL A 77 -6.34 4.95 0.80
CA VAL A 77 -6.64 6.29 0.29
C VAL A 77 -5.38 6.98 -0.20
N PHE A 78 -4.27 6.88 0.54
CA PHE A 78 -2.99 7.45 0.14
C PHE A 78 -2.49 6.83 -1.17
N SER A 79 -2.52 5.50 -1.29
CA SER A 79 -2.09 4.82 -2.52
C SER A 79 -3.00 5.18 -3.71
N LEU A 80 -4.29 5.37 -3.47
CA LEU A 80 -5.22 5.87 -4.49
C LEU A 80 -4.89 7.32 -4.89
N LEU A 81 -4.56 8.17 -3.93
CA LEU A 81 -4.16 9.55 -4.20
C LEU A 81 -2.90 9.59 -5.07
N VAL A 82 -1.89 8.77 -4.77
CA VAL A 82 -0.68 8.67 -5.61
C VAL A 82 -1.03 8.25 -7.03
N LEU A 83 -1.97 7.31 -7.22
CA LEU A 83 -2.46 6.93 -8.53
C LEU A 83 -3.10 8.11 -9.28
N VAL A 84 -3.94 8.90 -8.60
CA VAL A 84 -4.58 10.10 -9.18
C VAL A 84 -3.53 11.14 -9.53
N LEU A 85 -2.56 11.43 -8.65
CA LEU A 85 -1.50 12.38 -8.92
C LEU A 85 -0.62 11.95 -10.09
N TYR A 86 -0.33 10.65 -10.21
CA TYR A 86 0.41 10.11 -11.35
C TYR A 86 -0.38 10.25 -12.65
N TYR A 87 -1.69 9.99 -12.61
CA TYR A 87 -2.58 10.19 -13.75
C TYR A 87 -2.63 11.65 -14.21
N LEU A 88 -2.57 12.60 -13.28
CA LEU A 88 -2.52 14.04 -13.56
C LEU A 88 -1.12 14.55 -13.96
N GLY A 89 -0.10 13.68 -13.97
CA GLY A 89 1.29 14.06 -14.26
C GLY A 89 1.98 14.86 -13.15
N LEU A 90 1.36 14.99 -11.97
CA LEU A 90 1.93 15.69 -10.80
C LEU A 90 2.86 14.79 -9.97
N TYR A 91 2.82 13.48 -10.20
CA TYR A 91 3.68 12.50 -9.57
C TYR A 91 4.32 11.59 -10.63
N PRO A 92 5.58 11.16 -10.44
CA PRO A 92 6.52 11.68 -9.45
C PRO A 92 6.96 13.10 -9.82
N PRO A 93 7.20 13.98 -8.82
CA PRO A 93 7.59 15.36 -9.09
C PRO A 93 8.84 15.43 -9.97
N GLU A 94 8.89 16.42 -10.86
CA GLU A 94 10.09 16.70 -11.65
C GLU A 94 11.25 17.04 -10.72
N SER A 95 12.38 16.36 -10.87
CA SER A 95 13.59 16.59 -10.09
C SER A 95 14.36 17.79 -10.66
N ASN A 96 13.81 18.99 -10.52
CA ASN A 96 14.54 20.21 -10.91
C ASN A 96 14.81 21.04 -9.65
N ALA A 97 15.96 20.81 -8.98
CA ALA A 97 16.53 21.84 -8.10
C ALA A 97 18.01 21.65 -7.68
N ASN A 98 18.53 20.44 -7.40
CA ASN A 98 19.88 20.30 -6.82
C ASN A 98 20.51 18.90 -7.02
N ASP A 99 20.71 18.46 -8.27
CA ASP A 99 21.65 17.35 -8.53
C ASP A 99 23.02 17.94 -8.90
N PRO A 100 24.02 17.94 -7.98
CA PRO A 100 25.35 18.46 -8.27
C PRO A 100 26.14 17.60 -9.26
N THR A 101 25.59 16.47 -9.73
CA THR A 101 26.27 15.55 -10.66
C THR A 101 25.83 15.68 -12.11
N GLU A 102 24.88 16.56 -12.43
CA GLU A 102 24.48 16.82 -13.81
C GLU A 102 25.43 17.84 -14.45
N PRO A 103 26.29 17.44 -15.44
CA PRO A 103 27.17 18.39 -16.09
C PRO A 103 26.33 19.37 -16.90
N ASP A 104 26.58 20.66 -16.67
CA ASP A 104 25.99 21.79 -17.38
C ASP A 104 26.17 21.59 -18.89
N ARG A 105 25.08 21.26 -19.59
CA ARG A 105 25.09 21.12 -21.05
C ARG A 105 24.76 22.47 -21.66
N SER A 106 25.79 23.32 -21.76
CA SER A 106 25.85 24.46 -22.68
C SER A 106 26.02 24.02 -24.13
#